data_AF-A0A098Y9H7-F1
#
_entry.id   AF-A0A098Y9H7-F1
#
_cell.length_a   1.000
_cell.length_b   1.000
_cell.length_c   1.000
_cell.angle_alpha   90.00
_cell.angle_beta   90.00
_cell.angle_gamma   90.00
#
_symmetry.space_group_name_H-M   'P 1'
#
loop_
_entity.id
_entity.type
_entity.pdbx_description
1 polymer ?
#
loop_
_entity_poly.entity_id
_entity_poly.type
_entity_poly.pdbx_seq_one_letter_code
_entity_poly.pdbx_strand_id
1 'polypeptide(L)'
;MVALIVILFPPLLIAFLLVMERVEEPLRRPTSQREVEDFLGSATPGEVGTLASSGIRRAMSRWRARRRGRARSAPRPVLTESAHGPADED
;
A
#
# COMPACT_ATOMS: atom_id res chain seq x y z
N MET A 1 45.62 -21.96 -0.47
CA MET A 1 44.77 -20.75 -0.61
C MET A 1 43.68 -20.92 -1.66
N VAL A 2 44.01 -21.27 -2.91
CA VAL A 2 43.04 -21.34 -4.04
C VAL A 2 41.92 -22.37 -3.83
N ALA A 3 42.23 -23.57 -3.35
CA ALA A 3 41.22 -24.63 -3.17
C ALA A 3 40.09 -24.24 -2.21
N LEU A 4 40.40 -23.46 -1.17
CA LEU A 4 39.40 -22.96 -0.22
C LEU A 4 38.43 -21.98 -0.88
N ILE A 5 38.94 -21.11 -1.76
CA ILE A 5 38.11 -20.15 -2.51
C ILE A 5 37.16 -20.89 -3.45
N VAL A 6 37.64 -21.91 -4.18
CA VAL A 6 36.80 -22.67 -5.12
C VAL A 6 35.64 -23.40 -4.42
N ILE A 7 35.88 -23.91 -3.20
CA ILE A 7 34.86 -24.61 -2.41
C ILE A 7 33.89 -23.62 -1.75
N LEU A 8 34.40 -22.49 -1.24
CA LEU A 8 33.60 -21.54 -0.47
C LEU A 8 32.83 -20.56 -1.36
N PHE A 9 33.33 -20.27 -2.56
CA PHE A 9 32.75 -19.25 -3.44
C PHE A 9 31.33 -19.61 -3.95
N PRO A 10 31.04 -20.84 -4.44
CA PRO A 10 29.69 -21.20 -4.88
C PRO A 10 28.61 -21.05 -3.79
N PRO A 11 28.77 -21.60 -2.56
CA PRO A 11 27.76 -21.40 -1.52
C PRO A 11 27.70 -19.95 -1.03
N LEU A 12 28.81 -19.21 -1.07
CA LEU A 12 28.83 -17.80 -0.68
C LEU A 12 28.08 -16.90 -1.68
N LEU A 13 28.16 -17.20 -2.98
CA LEU A 13 27.33 -16.56 -4.00
C LEU A 13 25.84 -16.90 -3.82
N ILE A 14 25.52 -18.18 -3.58
CA ILE A 14 24.13 -18.58 -3.34
C ILE A 14 23.59 -17.89 -2.08
N ALA A 15 24.36 -17.86 -0.99
CA ALA A 15 24.00 -17.13 0.22
C ALA A 15 23.83 -15.63 -0.03
N PHE A 16 24.69 -15.01 -0.84
CA PHE A 16 24.57 -13.61 -1.23
C PHE A 16 23.29 -13.36 -2.05
N LEU A 17 22.95 -14.24 -3.00
CA LEU A 17 21.73 -14.16 -3.80
C LEU A 17 20.46 -14.36 -2.94
N LEU A 18 20.50 -15.27 -1.97
CA LEU A 18 19.41 -15.48 -1.01
C LEU A 18 19.29 -14.29 -0.04
N VAL A 19 20.41 -13.69 0.37
CA VAL A 19 20.40 -12.47 1.20
C VAL A 19 19.94 -11.26 0.39
N MET A 20 20.17 -11.20 -0.92
CA MET A 20 19.57 -10.17 -1.77
C MET A 20 18.04 -10.18 -1.67
N GLU A 21 17.38 -11.32 -1.47
CA GLU A 21 15.94 -11.36 -1.13
C GLU A 21 15.64 -10.56 0.16
N ARG A 22 16.46 -10.77 1.21
CA ARG A 22 16.35 -10.06 2.50
C ARG A 22 16.80 -8.60 2.48
N VAL A 23 17.69 -8.22 1.57
CA VAL A 23 18.14 -6.84 1.33
C VAL A 23 17.19 -6.09 0.39
N GLU A 24 16.44 -6.82 -0.44
CA GLU A 24 15.36 -6.28 -1.28
C GLU A 24 14.05 -6.11 -0.50
N GLU A 25 13.89 -6.77 0.65
CA GLU A 25 12.69 -6.74 1.48
C GLU A 25 12.34 -5.34 2.09
N PRO A 26 13.29 -4.41 2.33
CA PRO A 26 12.94 -3.03 2.70
C PRO A 26 12.73 -2.08 1.52
N LEU A 27 13.10 -2.44 0.28
CA LEU A 27 12.96 -1.57 -0.90
C LEU A 27 11.87 -2.01 -1.88
N ARG A 28 11.29 -3.21 -1.71
CA ARG A 28 10.14 -3.67 -2.46
C ARG A 28 8.84 -3.59 -1.66
N ARG A 29 8.40 -2.35 -1.43
CA ARG A 29 6.98 -2.04 -1.61
C ARG A 29 6.83 -1.41 -3.00
N PRO A 30 7.00 -2.16 -4.12
CA PRO A 30 6.37 -1.70 -5.34
C PRO A 30 4.90 -1.56 -4.97
N THR A 31 4.30 -0.43 -5.34
CA THR A 31 2.85 -0.35 -5.41
C THR A 31 2.38 -1.65 -6.02
N SER A 32 1.68 -2.46 -5.22
CA SER A 32 1.24 -3.78 -5.65
C SER A 32 0.52 -3.59 -6.99
N GLN A 33 0.67 -4.51 -7.94
CA GLN A 33 -0.04 -4.42 -9.22
C GLN A 33 -1.53 -4.09 -8.99
N ARG A 34 -2.09 -4.65 -7.92
CA ARG A 34 -3.43 -4.33 -7.38
C ARG A 34 -3.64 -2.87 -6.99
N GLU A 35 -2.67 -2.20 -6.37
CA GLU A 35 -2.73 -0.76 -6.05
C GLU A 35 -2.58 0.11 -7.31
N VAL A 36 -1.83 -0.34 -8.33
CA VAL A 36 -1.80 0.33 -9.66
C VAL A 36 -3.15 0.20 -10.37
N GLU A 37 -3.74 -0.99 -10.34
CA GLU A 37 -5.03 -1.29 -10.95
C GLU A 37 -6.16 -0.50 -10.27
N ASP A 38 -6.15 -0.45 -8.93
CA ASP A 38 -7.00 0.44 -8.13
C ASP A 38 -6.80 1.92 -8.48
N PHE A 39 -5.55 2.35 -8.69
CA PHE A 39 -5.25 3.73 -9.10
C PHE A 39 -5.83 4.00 -10.49
N LEU A 40 -5.58 3.16 -11.49
CA LEU A 40 -6.11 3.37 -12.84
C LEU A 40 -7.66 3.35 -12.86
N GLY A 41 -8.29 2.52 -12.02
CA GLY A 41 -9.75 2.45 -11.91
C GLY A 41 -10.40 3.61 -11.13
N SER A 42 -9.66 4.32 -10.26
CA SER A 42 -10.24 5.35 -9.36
C SER A 42 -9.55 6.71 -9.38
N ALA A 43 -8.47 6.85 -10.16
CA ALA A 43 -7.73 8.09 -10.29
C ALA A 43 -8.54 9.12 -11.07
N THR A 44 -8.44 10.36 -10.62
CA THR A 44 -9.01 11.50 -11.35
C THR A 44 -8.12 11.90 -12.53
N PRO A 45 -8.66 12.55 -13.58
CA PRO A 45 -7.87 13.00 -14.73
C PRO A 45 -6.64 13.83 -14.36
N GLY A 46 -6.74 14.68 -13.33
CA GLY A 46 -5.60 15.46 -12.83
C GLY A 46 -4.49 14.62 -12.18
N GLU A 47 -4.82 13.46 -11.61
CA GLU A 47 -3.83 12.53 -11.07
C GLU A 47 -3.16 11.72 -12.16
N VAL A 48 -3.91 11.29 -13.17
CA VAL A 48 -3.36 10.63 -14.37
C VAL A 48 -2.46 11.60 -15.14
N GLY A 49 -2.83 12.87 -15.28
CA GLY A 49 -1.97 13.89 -15.88
C GLY A 49 -0.67 14.12 -15.09
N THR A 50 -0.70 13.94 -13.78
CA THR A 50 0.50 14.03 -12.94
C THR A 50 1.35 12.76 -12.96
N LEU A 51 0.72 11.59 -13.18
CA LEU A 51 1.41 10.35 -13.49
C LEU A 51 2.23 10.52 -14.76
N ALA A 52 1.64 11.10 -15.81
CA ALA A 52 2.29 11.35 -17.08
C ALA A 52 3.40 12.42 -17.00
N SER A 53 3.18 13.50 -16.25
CA SER A 53 4.12 14.65 -16.20
C SER A 53 5.19 14.57 -15.11
N SER A 54 4.95 13.88 -14.00
CA SER A 54 5.86 13.87 -12.83
C SER A 54 6.12 12.49 -12.24
N GLY A 55 5.55 11.44 -12.83
CA GLY A 55 5.82 10.05 -12.49
C GLY A 55 4.95 9.47 -11.37
N ILE A 56 5.07 8.14 -11.23
CA ILE A 56 4.18 7.28 -10.45
C ILE A 56 4.19 7.64 -8.95
N ARG A 57 5.37 7.94 -8.39
CA ARG A 57 5.51 8.29 -6.97
C ARG A 57 4.62 9.48 -6.56
N ARG A 58 4.58 10.54 -7.38
CA ARG A 58 3.86 11.78 -7.07
C ARG A 58 2.37 11.70 -7.38
N ALA A 59 1.98 10.88 -8.35
CA ALA A 59 0.57 10.58 -8.61
C ALA A 59 -0.05 9.75 -7.48
N MET A 60 0.64 8.68 -7.05
CA MET A 60 0.15 7.78 -6.01
C MET A 60 0.10 8.43 -4.62
N SER A 61 1.06 9.28 -4.26
CA SER A 61 1.04 9.98 -2.97
C SER A 61 -0.22 10.84 -2.79
N ARG A 62 -0.62 11.56 -3.86
CA ARG A 62 -1.83 12.41 -3.86
C ARG A 62 -3.11 11.58 -3.88
N TRP A 63 -3.16 10.52 -4.68
CA TRP A 63 -4.30 9.59 -4.69
C TRP A 63 -4.53 8.96 -3.31
N ARG A 64 -3.47 8.45 -2.65
CA ARG A 64 -3.56 7.91 -1.28
C ARG A 64 -4.01 8.95 -0.27
N ALA A 65 -3.55 10.20 -0.40
CA ALA A 65 -3.95 11.29 0.48
C ALA A 65 -5.45 11.59 0.36
N ARG A 66 -6.00 11.63 -0.87
CA ARG A 66 -7.44 11.80 -1.09
C ARG A 66 -8.26 10.62 -0.58
N ARG A 67 -7.81 9.38 -0.81
CA ARG A 67 -8.52 8.17 -0.33
C ARG A 67 -8.58 8.12 1.21
N ARG A 68 -7.48 8.48 1.89
CA ARG A 68 -7.43 8.61 3.36
C ARG A 68 -8.24 9.79 3.92
N GLY A 69 -8.42 10.86 3.14
CA GLY A 69 -9.32 11.95 3.48
C GLY A 69 -10.78 11.50 3.49
N ARG A 70 -11.22 10.77 2.45
CA ARG A 70 -12.59 10.23 2.37
C ARG A 70 -12.92 9.22 3.46
N ALA A 71 -11.99 8.37 3.86
CA ALA A 71 -12.22 7.39 4.93
C ALA A 71 -12.51 8.04 6.29
N ARG A 72 -11.97 9.24 6.56
CA ARG A 72 -12.25 10.00 7.79
C ARG A 72 -13.53 10.83 7.73
N SER A 73 -14.04 11.08 6.52
CA SER A 73 -15.30 11.79 6.31
C SER A 73 -16.49 10.87 6.02
N ALA A 74 -16.31 9.55 6.14
CA ALA A 74 -17.43 8.62 6.11
C ALA A 74 -18.40 9.01 7.25
N PRO A 75 -19.66 9.36 6.95
CA PRO A 75 -20.62 9.75 7.98
C PRO A 75 -20.75 8.59 8.96
N ARG A 76 -20.50 8.87 10.24
CA ARG A 76 -20.89 7.96 11.34
C ARG A 76 -22.37 7.66 11.12
N PRO A 77 -22.79 6.39 10.96
CA PRO A 77 -24.20 6.08 10.88
C PRO A 77 -24.80 6.57 12.20
N VAL A 78 -25.61 7.63 12.10
CA VAL A 78 -26.34 8.15 13.25
C VAL A 78 -27.32 7.05 13.58
N LEU A 79 -27.05 6.33 14.67
CA LEU A 79 -27.99 5.39 15.28
C LEU A 79 -29.14 6.25 15.85
N THR A 80 -30.05 6.66 14.98
CA THR A 80 -31.38 7.16 15.35
C THR A 80 -32.35 6.00 15.27
N GLU A 81 -32.43 5.19 16.33
CA GLU A 81 -33.57 4.31 16.64
C GLU A 81 -33.29 3.71 18.02
N SER A 82 -34.09 3.82 19.07
CA SER A 82 -35.39 4.45 19.29
C SER A 82 -35.45 4.79 20.78
N ALA A 83 -36.00 5.95 21.09
CA ALA A 83 -36.47 6.25 22.43
C ALA A 83 -37.56 5.23 22.80
N HIS A 84 -37.24 4.30 23.71
CA HIS A 84 -38.23 3.46 24.38
C HIS A 84 -38.31 3.89 25.84
N GLY A 85 -39.29 4.75 26.10
CA GLY A 85 -39.83 5.17 27.38
C GLY A 85 -40.95 6.15 27.04
N PRO A 86 -42.19 5.93 27.52
CA PRO A 86 -42.44 5.97 28.95
C PRO A 86 -43.51 5.00 29.49
N ALA A 87 -43.47 4.86 30.83
CA ALA A 87 -44.57 4.81 31.79
C ALA A 87 -45.61 3.66 31.74
N ASP A 88 -45.58 2.88 32.82
CA ASP A 88 -46.68 2.64 33.77
C ASP A 88 -48.09 3.17 33.39
N GLU A 89 -49.09 2.28 33.51
CA GLU A 89 -50.47 2.46 34.06
C GLU A 89 -51.51 1.62 33.29
N ASP A 90 -51.90 0.45 33.84
CA ASP A 90 -53.24 0.15 34.43
C ASP A 90 -53.28 -1.28 34.99
#